data_AF-Q0ZAI5-F1
#
_entry.id   AF-Q0ZAI5-F1
#
_cell.length_a   1.000
_cell.length_b   1.000
_cell.length_c   1.000
_cell.angle_alpha   90.00
_cell.angle_beta   90.00
_cell.angle_gamma   90.00
#
_symmetry.space_group_name_H-M   'P 1'
#
loop_
_entity.id
_entity.type
_entity.pdbx_description
1 polymer ?
#
loop_
_entity_poly.entity_id
_entity_poly.type
_entity_poly.pdbx_seq_one_letter_code
_entity_poly.pdbx_strand_id
1 'polypeptide(L)'
;MTRVLAIYITLAFSLFLCGTECNISFSTSGATSNSYNTFIKALRAQLTNGATAIYDIPVLNPSVPDSQRFLLVDLSNNGNNTITVAIDVVNASVVAYRARAARPYFLADAPDEALDILFNDTRGFFLPFTSNYLDLEKAAEKSREKIPLGLTPLHNAITSLWNHESEEAAVSLLVIIQTVFEAARVQGH
;
A
#
# COMPACT_ATOMS: atom_id res chain seq x y z
N MET A 1 33.76 45.37 -21.43
CA MET A 1 34.19 44.26 -20.54
C MET A 1 33.31 44.30 -19.31
N THR A 2 32.25 43.49 -19.28
CA THR A 2 31.40 43.31 -18.10
C THR A 2 30.82 41.91 -18.20
N ARG A 3 31.17 41.10 -17.20
CA ARG A 3 30.95 39.64 -17.14
C ARG A 3 29.47 39.36 -16.87
N VAL A 4 28.84 38.54 -17.71
CA VAL A 4 27.51 37.96 -17.44
C VAL A 4 27.71 36.65 -16.69
N LEU A 5 27.27 36.61 -15.44
CA LEU A 5 27.25 35.43 -14.59
C LEU A 5 26.03 34.59 -14.97
N ALA A 6 26.24 33.48 -15.68
CA ALA A 6 25.18 32.52 -15.99
C ALA A 6 24.89 31.68 -14.74
N ILE A 7 23.78 31.96 -14.07
CA ILE A 7 23.25 31.14 -12.97
C ILE A 7 22.33 30.09 -13.60
N TYR A 8 22.78 28.84 -13.64
CA TYR A 8 21.96 27.69 -14.02
C TYR A 8 21.09 27.30 -12.83
N ILE A 9 19.82 27.73 -12.81
CA ILE A 9 18.82 27.19 -11.91
C ILE A 9 18.18 25.98 -12.60
N THR A 10 18.61 24.77 -12.24
CA THR A 10 17.84 23.56 -12.53
C THR A 10 16.67 23.48 -11.57
N LEU A 11 15.50 23.93 -12.01
CA LEU A 11 14.25 23.84 -11.25
C LEU A 11 13.68 22.43 -11.44
N ALA A 12 14.04 21.48 -10.57
CA ALA A 12 13.32 20.21 -10.45
C ALA A 12 12.05 20.45 -9.62
N PHE A 13 11.07 21.13 -10.21
CA PHE A 13 9.76 21.33 -9.61
C PHE A 13 8.83 20.23 -10.12
N SER A 14 8.92 19.04 -9.53
CA SER A 14 7.88 18.03 -9.70
C SER A 14 6.64 18.55 -8.98
N LEU A 15 5.70 19.09 -9.77
CA LEU A 15 4.39 19.56 -9.32
C LEU A 15 3.67 18.41 -8.63
N PHE A 16 3.66 18.43 -7.30
CA PHE A 16 2.74 17.64 -6.49
C PHE A 16 1.37 18.32 -6.58
N LEU A 17 0.65 18.04 -7.67
CA LEU A 17 -0.77 18.30 -7.74
C LEU A 17 -1.49 17.17 -7.02
N CYS A 18 -1.65 17.31 -5.71
CA CYS A 18 -2.69 16.56 -5.02
C CYS A 18 -3.58 17.52 -4.25
N GLY A 19 -4.69 17.89 -4.89
CA GLY A 19 -5.83 18.45 -4.18
C GLY A 19 -6.54 17.31 -3.44
N THR A 20 -6.93 17.58 -2.19
CA THR A 20 -7.64 16.69 -1.23
C THR A 20 -6.93 15.37 -0.94
N GLU A 21 -6.23 15.32 0.21
CA GLU A 21 -5.55 14.16 0.81
C GLU A 21 -4.88 13.20 -0.18
N CYS A 22 -3.61 13.47 -0.49
CA CYS A 22 -2.82 12.52 -1.26
C CYS A 22 -2.67 11.21 -0.49
N ASN A 23 -3.13 10.12 -1.08
CA ASN A 23 -2.75 8.78 -0.63
C ASN A 23 -1.23 8.68 -0.53
N ILE A 24 -0.74 7.95 0.46
CA ILE A 24 0.68 7.61 0.52
C ILE A 24 0.98 6.76 -0.71
N SER A 25 2.01 7.13 -1.47
CA SER A 25 2.32 6.44 -2.71
C SER A 25 3.75 5.91 -2.76
N PHE A 26 3.90 4.79 -3.47
CA PHE A 26 5.19 4.23 -3.82
C PHE A 26 5.19 3.77 -5.27
N SER A 27 6.30 4.03 -5.97
CA SER A 27 6.55 3.52 -7.31
C SER A 27 7.75 2.60 -7.30
N THR A 28 7.63 1.43 -7.93
CA THR A 28 8.81 0.59 -8.21
C THR A 28 9.71 1.21 -9.28
N SER A 29 9.22 2.22 -10.02
CA SER A 29 9.96 2.87 -11.11
C SER A 29 11.03 3.78 -10.58
N GLY A 30 12.29 3.46 -10.89
CA GLY A 30 13.45 4.18 -10.35
C GLY A 30 13.56 4.07 -8.82
N ALA A 31 12.90 3.09 -8.20
CA ALA A 31 12.94 2.91 -6.76
C ALA A 31 14.37 2.67 -6.27
N THR A 32 14.74 3.36 -5.20
CA THR A 32 16.00 3.20 -4.49
C THR A 32 15.74 2.76 -3.06
N SER A 33 16.78 2.31 -2.36
CA SER A 33 16.70 2.08 -0.92
C SER A 33 16.21 3.33 -0.17
N ASN A 34 16.64 4.53 -0.58
CA ASN A 34 16.22 5.77 0.06
C ASN A 34 14.74 6.08 -0.16
N SER A 35 14.22 5.93 -1.38
CA SER A 35 12.80 6.19 -1.66
C SER A 35 11.90 5.18 -0.97
N TYR A 36 12.29 3.90 -0.92
CA TYR A 36 11.56 2.87 -0.20
C TYR A 36 11.54 3.13 1.31
N ASN A 37 12.69 3.45 1.92
CA ASN A 37 12.76 3.80 3.34
C ASN A 37 11.95 5.05 3.68
N THR A 38 11.93 6.04 2.79
CA THR A 38 11.11 7.25 2.96
C THR A 38 9.62 6.91 2.93
N PHE A 39 9.20 6.06 1.99
CA PHE A 39 7.83 5.56 1.90
C PHE A 39 7.41 4.78 3.16
N ILE A 40 8.21 3.82 3.62
CA ILE A 40 7.90 3.04 4.83
C ILE A 40 7.82 3.93 6.07
N LYS A 41 8.69 4.94 6.20
CA LYS A 41 8.61 5.93 7.30
C LYS A 41 7.32 6.74 7.24
N ALA A 42 6.90 7.18 6.06
CA ALA A 42 5.64 7.92 5.89
C ALA A 42 4.42 7.04 6.22
N LEU A 43 4.43 5.79 5.78
CA LEU A 43 3.39 4.80 6.09
C LEU A 43 3.27 4.56 7.59
N ARG A 44 4.39 4.35 8.28
CA ARG A 44 4.41 4.20 9.75
C ARG A 44 3.83 5.42 10.44
N ALA A 45 4.27 6.63 10.06
CA ALA A 45 3.81 7.87 10.68
C ALA A 45 2.28 8.04 10.57
N GLN A 46 1.70 7.62 9.45
CA GLN A 46 0.25 7.69 9.22
C GLN A 46 -0.50 6.62 10.02
N LEU A 47 -0.01 5.37 10.07
CA LEU A 47 -0.58 4.30 10.89
C LEU A 47 -0.54 4.62 12.38
N THR A 48 0.49 5.34 12.83
CA THR A 48 0.68 5.67 14.25
C THR A 48 0.26 7.10 14.59
N ASN A 49 -0.56 7.75 13.75
CA ASN A 49 -1.03 9.10 14.03
C ASN A 49 -1.92 9.11 15.29
N GLY A 50 -1.58 9.94 16.27
CA GLY A 50 -2.27 9.99 17.56
C GLY A 50 -2.06 8.76 18.46
N ALA A 51 -1.19 7.82 18.08
CA ALA A 51 -0.90 6.62 18.88
C ALA A 51 -0.16 6.97 20.18
N THR A 52 -0.41 6.18 21.23
CA THR A 52 0.39 6.22 22.46
C THR A 52 1.59 5.29 22.33
N ALA A 53 2.75 5.72 22.80
CA ALA A 53 3.95 4.89 22.81
C ALA A 53 4.11 4.12 24.14
N ILE A 54 4.51 2.86 24.05
CA ILE A 54 4.97 2.04 25.19
C ILE A 54 6.42 1.64 24.90
N TYR A 55 7.36 2.04 25.75
CA TYR A 55 8.80 1.85 25.51
C TYR A 55 9.25 2.36 24.13
N ASP A 56 8.80 3.56 23.75
CA ASP A 56 9.08 4.20 22.45
C ASP A 56 8.55 3.44 21.21
N ILE A 57 7.73 2.41 21.43
CA ILE A 57 7.03 1.68 20.37
C ILE A 57 5.58 2.20 20.30
N PRO A 58 5.15 2.83 19.20
CA PRO A 58 3.76 3.26 19.05
C PRO A 58 2.81 2.06 19.04
N VAL A 59 1.74 2.14 19.83
CA VAL A 59 0.65 1.16 19.84
C VAL A 59 -0.52 1.74 19.04
N LEU A 60 -0.99 0.99 18.05
CA LEU A 60 -2.11 1.41 17.20
C LEU A 60 -3.35 1.74 18.05
N ASN A 61 -4.12 2.72 17.61
CA ASN A 61 -5.36 3.09 18.28
C ASN A 61 -6.37 1.94 18.14
N PRO A 62 -6.93 1.41 19.25
CA PRO A 62 -7.85 0.27 19.20
C PRO A 62 -9.22 0.63 18.62
N SER A 63 -9.52 1.92 18.49
CA SER A 63 -10.75 2.44 17.90
C SER A 63 -10.46 3.84 17.33
N VAL A 64 -10.97 4.09 16.13
CA VAL A 64 -10.95 5.41 15.47
C VAL A 64 -12.31 5.67 14.85
N PRO A 65 -12.69 6.93 14.55
CA PRO A 65 -13.88 7.21 13.76
C PRO A 65 -13.79 6.52 12.39
N ASP A 66 -14.94 6.09 11.87
CA ASP A 66 -15.07 5.46 10.55
C ASP A 66 -14.38 6.24 9.42
N SER A 67 -14.49 7.57 9.44
CA SER A 67 -13.83 8.46 8.47
C SER A 67 -12.30 8.43 8.50
N GLN A 68 -11.70 7.81 9.52
CA GLN A 68 -10.25 7.69 9.72
C GLN A 68 -9.80 6.23 9.79
N ARG A 69 -10.72 5.26 9.65
CA ARG A 69 -10.43 3.84 9.88
C ARG A 69 -9.57 3.21 8.79
N PHE A 70 -9.69 3.70 7.56
CA PHE A 70 -8.97 3.12 6.44
C PHE A 70 -7.94 4.07 5.86
N LEU A 71 -6.70 3.58 5.80
CA LEU A 71 -5.61 4.25 5.10
C LEU A 71 -5.51 3.69 3.68
N LEU A 72 -5.46 4.58 2.69
CA LEU A 72 -5.26 4.22 1.28
C LEU A 72 -3.78 4.40 0.89
N VAL A 73 -3.23 3.37 0.26
CA VAL A 73 -1.85 3.34 -0.22
C VAL A 73 -1.82 3.04 -1.71
N ASP A 74 -1.26 3.95 -2.49
CA ASP A 74 -1.10 3.79 -3.94
C ASP A 74 0.23 3.13 -4.27
N LEU A 75 0.17 1.96 -4.90
CA LEU A 75 1.34 1.21 -5.36
C LEU A 75 1.36 1.22 -6.88
N SER A 76 2.43 1.77 -7.45
CA SER A 76 2.59 1.93 -8.88
C SER A 76 3.85 1.24 -9.40
N ASN A 77 3.85 0.94 -10.70
CA ASN A 77 5.01 0.34 -11.36
C ASN A 77 5.32 0.98 -12.72
N ASN A 78 6.43 0.56 -13.33
CA ASN A 78 6.96 1.17 -14.55
C ASN A 78 6.06 0.93 -15.79
N GLY A 79 5.04 0.08 -15.68
CA GLY A 79 4.02 -0.14 -16.70
C GLY A 79 2.86 0.88 -16.65
N ASN A 80 2.94 1.90 -15.80
CA ASN A 80 1.83 2.81 -15.46
C ASN A 80 0.61 2.08 -14.87
N ASN A 81 0.84 0.92 -14.25
CA ASN A 81 -0.15 0.22 -13.45
C ASN A 81 -0.14 0.84 -12.05
N THR A 82 -1.32 1.17 -11.52
CA THR A 82 -1.46 1.70 -10.16
C THR A 82 -2.63 1.04 -9.47
N ILE A 83 -2.36 0.39 -8.35
CA ILE A 83 -3.39 -0.14 -7.46
C ILE A 83 -3.44 0.70 -6.20
N THR A 84 -4.64 0.87 -5.64
CA THR A 84 -4.84 1.44 -4.32
C THR A 84 -5.16 0.29 -3.37
N VAL A 85 -4.37 0.12 -2.33
CA VAL A 85 -4.57 -0.89 -1.28
C VAL A 85 -5.10 -0.19 -0.04
N ALA A 86 -6.17 -0.71 0.55
CA ALA A 86 -6.78 -0.20 1.76
C ALA A 86 -6.38 -1.03 2.97
N ILE A 87 -6.04 -0.36 4.07
CA ILE A 87 -5.57 -0.97 5.31
C ILE A 87 -6.45 -0.47 6.45
N ASP A 88 -6.88 -1.35 7.34
CA ASP A 88 -7.52 -0.95 8.60
C ASP A 88 -6.43 -0.48 9.60
N VAL A 89 -6.49 0.78 10.02
CA VAL A 89 -5.45 1.39 10.88
C VAL A 89 -5.47 0.84 12.31
N VAL A 90 -6.53 0.16 12.73
CA VAL A 90 -6.63 -0.39 14.09
C VAL A 90 -5.77 -1.66 14.27
N ASN A 91 -5.43 -2.34 13.17
CA ASN A 91 -4.66 -3.60 13.18
C ASN A 91 -3.59 -3.70 12.07
N ALA A 92 -3.50 -2.69 11.20
CA ALA A 92 -2.63 -2.65 10.03
C ALA A 92 -2.84 -3.79 9.02
N SER A 93 -4.05 -4.38 8.95
CA SER A 93 -4.40 -5.44 8.01
C SER A 93 -4.97 -4.89 6.71
N VAL A 94 -4.65 -5.55 5.60
CA VAL A 94 -5.22 -5.23 4.28
C VAL A 94 -6.66 -5.71 4.24
N VAL A 95 -7.58 -4.82 3.85
CA VAL A 95 -9.02 -5.14 3.77
C VAL A 95 -9.55 -5.12 2.34
N ALA A 96 -8.93 -4.36 1.44
CA ALA A 96 -9.33 -4.28 0.05
C ALA A 96 -8.21 -3.78 -0.87
N TYR A 97 -8.37 -3.98 -2.16
CA TYR A 97 -7.61 -3.24 -3.17
C TYR A 97 -8.49 -2.84 -4.36
N ARG A 98 -8.04 -1.85 -5.13
CA ARG A 98 -8.69 -1.43 -6.37
C ARG A 98 -7.64 -1.12 -7.43
N ALA A 99 -7.84 -1.63 -8.64
CA ALA A 99 -7.08 -1.24 -9.82
C ALA A 99 -7.81 -0.14 -10.59
N ARG A 100 -7.19 1.04 -10.77
CA ARG A 100 -7.74 2.10 -11.64
C ARG A 100 -9.17 2.52 -11.20
N ALA A 101 -10.09 2.73 -12.15
CA ALA A 101 -11.52 2.94 -11.93
C ALA A 101 -12.33 1.62 -11.97
N ALA A 102 -11.69 0.46 -11.74
CA ALA A 102 -12.40 -0.82 -11.65
C ALA A 102 -13.15 -0.94 -10.32
N ARG A 103 -14.02 -1.95 -10.23
CA ARG A 103 -14.64 -2.32 -8.97
C ARG A 103 -13.57 -2.77 -7.97
N PRO A 104 -13.70 -2.43 -6.68
CA PRO A 104 -12.78 -2.89 -5.65
C PRO A 104 -12.94 -4.39 -5.39
N TYR A 105 -11.89 -4.99 -4.85
CA TYR A 105 -11.84 -6.36 -4.37
C TYR A 105 -11.62 -6.32 -2.86
N PHE A 106 -12.62 -6.77 -2.12
CA PHE A 106 -12.58 -6.91 -0.66
C PHE A 106 -12.11 -8.31 -0.29
N LEU A 107 -11.32 -8.40 0.78
CA LEU A 107 -10.99 -9.69 1.38
C LEU A 107 -12.22 -10.23 2.13
N ALA A 108 -12.29 -11.55 2.32
CA ALA A 108 -13.46 -12.21 2.91
C ALA A 108 -13.74 -11.80 4.37
N ASP A 109 -12.72 -11.26 5.05
CA ASP A 109 -12.77 -10.74 6.42
C ASP A 109 -12.70 -9.20 6.48
N ALA A 110 -12.93 -8.51 5.36
CA ALA A 110 -13.08 -7.07 5.37
C ALA A 110 -14.26 -6.68 6.29
N PRO A 111 -14.08 -5.71 7.20
CA PRO A 111 -15.15 -5.29 8.11
C PRO A 111 -16.28 -4.63 7.31
N ASP A 112 -17.52 -4.73 7.79
CA ASP A 112 -18.70 -4.21 7.09
C ASP A 112 -18.56 -2.70 6.80
N GLU A 113 -17.96 -1.94 7.72
CA GLU A 113 -17.70 -0.51 7.54
C GLU A 113 -16.81 -0.22 6.33
N ALA A 114 -15.93 -1.16 5.94
CA ALA A 114 -15.13 -1.02 4.72
C ALA A 114 -16.01 -0.99 3.46
N LEU A 115 -17.13 -1.71 3.45
CA LEU A 115 -18.03 -1.77 2.30
C LEU A 115 -18.80 -0.46 2.11
N ASP A 116 -19.07 0.25 3.20
CA ASP A 116 -19.82 1.52 3.22
C ASP A 116 -18.93 2.76 3.08
N ILE A 117 -17.63 2.63 3.37
CA ILE A 117 -16.67 3.76 3.42
C ILE A 117 -15.67 3.70 2.25
N LEU A 118 -15.24 2.51 1.86
CA LEU A 118 -14.26 2.36 0.78
C LEU A 118 -14.97 2.24 -0.56
N PHE A 119 -14.58 3.11 -1.49
CA PHE A 119 -14.95 3.00 -2.90
C PHE A 119 -16.48 3.01 -3.12
N ASN A 120 -17.17 3.92 -2.41
CA ASN A 120 -18.64 4.09 -2.33
C ASN A 120 -19.39 4.25 -3.66
N ASP A 121 -18.67 4.32 -4.78
CA ASP A 121 -19.22 4.46 -6.12
C ASP A 121 -19.52 3.12 -6.79
N THR A 122 -19.09 1.98 -6.24
CA THR A 122 -19.22 0.68 -6.92
C THR A 122 -19.43 -0.52 -5.99
N ARG A 123 -20.33 -1.44 -6.38
CA ARG A 123 -20.47 -2.76 -5.72
C ARG A 123 -19.21 -3.58 -5.99
N GLY A 124 -18.39 -3.82 -4.97
CA GLY A 124 -17.14 -4.59 -5.06
C GLY A 124 -17.32 -6.09 -5.29
N PHE A 125 -16.19 -6.77 -5.52
CA PHE A 125 -16.06 -8.21 -5.50
C PHE A 125 -15.49 -8.67 -4.15
N PHE A 126 -15.78 -9.92 -3.77
CA PHE A 126 -15.19 -10.55 -2.61
C PHE A 126 -14.21 -11.63 -3.06
N LEU A 127 -12.98 -11.56 -2.56
CA LEU A 127 -12.00 -12.63 -2.71
C LEU A 127 -12.41 -13.81 -1.81
N PRO A 128 -12.19 -15.06 -2.22
CA PRO A 128 -12.61 -16.24 -1.47
C PRO A 128 -11.66 -16.60 -0.31
N PHE A 129 -10.88 -15.64 0.18
CA PHE A 129 -9.87 -15.80 1.23
C PHE A 129 -9.76 -14.52 2.07
N THR A 130 -9.30 -14.68 3.30
CA THR A 130 -9.16 -13.62 4.29
C THR A 130 -7.76 -12.98 4.23
N SER A 131 -7.51 -11.96 5.05
CA SER A 131 -6.20 -11.28 5.14
C SER A 131 -5.14 -12.07 5.91
N ASN A 132 -5.49 -13.23 6.49
CA ASN A 132 -4.55 -14.01 7.30
C ASN A 132 -3.62 -14.85 6.41
N TYR A 133 -2.38 -15.06 6.88
CA TYR A 133 -1.36 -15.78 6.10
C TYR A 133 -1.77 -17.21 5.74
N LEU A 134 -2.48 -17.93 6.62
CA LEU A 134 -2.88 -19.31 6.38
C LEU A 134 -3.84 -19.42 5.18
N ASP A 135 -4.84 -18.54 5.11
CA ASP A 135 -5.79 -18.52 4.01
C ASP A 135 -5.16 -18.01 2.72
N LEU A 136 -4.29 -16.99 2.80
CA LEU A 136 -3.54 -16.49 1.65
C LEU A 136 -2.63 -17.56 1.06
N GLU A 137 -1.85 -18.28 1.87
CA GLU A 137 -0.96 -19.36 1.41
C GLU A 137 -1.74 -20.54 0.82
N LYS A 138 -2.90 -20.85 1.41
CA LYS A 138 -3.81 -21.89 0.88
C LYS A 138 -4.37 -21.48 -0.48
N ALA A 139 -4.84 -20.24 -0.62
CA ALA A 139 -5.37 -19.72 -1.88
C ALA A 139 -4.27 -19.56 -2.95
N ALA A 140 -3.03 -19.26 -2.53
CA ALA A 140 -1.85 -19.19 -3.38
C ALA A 140 -1.28 -20.56 -3.76
N GLU A 141 -1.75 -21.65 -3.13
CA GLU A 141 -1.15 -22.98 -3.17
C GLU A 141 0.37 -22.97 -2.91
N LYS A 142 0.83 -22.01 -2.09
CA LYS A 142 2.26 -21.71 -1.93
C LYS A 142 2.54 -21.02 -0.60
N SER A 143 3.47 -21.60 0.16
CA SER A 143 3.98 -21.00 1.40
C SER A 143 4.80 -19.76 1.12
N ARG A 144 4.70 -18.74 1.98
CA ARG A 144 5.41 -17.46 1.85
C ARG A 144 6.92 -17.60 1.85
N GLU A 145 7.47 -18.63 2.50
CA GLU A 145 8.91 -18.94 2.50
C GLU A 145 9.42 -19.34 1.11
N LYS A 146 8.51 -19.72 0.19
CA LYS A 146 8.81 -20.07 -1.20
C LYS A 146 8.48 -18.95 -2.19
N ILE A 147 7.97 -17.81 -1.71
CA ILE A 147 7.61 -16.66 -2.53
C ILE A 147 8.77 -15.66 -2.47
N PRO A 148 9.45 -15.36 -3.61
CA PRO A 148 10.49 -14.34 -3.64
C PRO A 148 9.95 -12.96 -3.24
N LEU A 149 10.72 -12.22 -2.45
CA LEU A 149 10.42 -10.85 -2.05
C LEU A 149 11.43 -9.87 -2.65
N GLY A 150 11.02 -8.62 -2.84
CA GLY A 150 11.86 -7.54 -3.36
C GLY A 150 11.11 -6.63 -4.33
N LEU A 151 11.83 -5.68 -4.93
CA LEU A 151 11.24 -4.71 -5.86
C LEU A 151 10.67 -5.37 -7.13
N THR A 152 11.34 -6.36 -7.70
CA THR A 152 10.84 -7.08 -8.89
C THR A 152 9.60 -7.92 -8.58
N PRO A 153 9.56 -8.74 -7.50
CA PRO A 153 8.32 -9.38 -7.08
C PRO A 153 7.18 -8.39 -6.80
N LEU A 154 7.44 -7.26 -6.13
CA LEU A 154 6.44 -6.23 -5.87
C LEU A 154 5.91 -5.60 -7.17
N HIS A 155 6.79 -5.33 -8.13
CA HIS A 155 6.40 -4.85 -9.47
C HIS A 155 5.42 -5.81 -10.15
N ASN A 156 5.72 -7.10 -10.11
CA ASN A 156 4.89 -8.13 -10.72
C ASN A 156 3.55 -8.29 -10.00
N ALA A 157 3.54 -8.25 -8.67
CA ALA A 157 2.31 -8.29 -7.87
C ALA A 157 1.38 -7.12 -8.22
N ILE A 158 1.93 -5.90 -8.39
CA ILE A 158 1.15 -4.73 -8.84
C ILE A 158 0.55 -4.98 -10.22
N THR A 159 1.31 -5.52 -11.17
CA THR A 159 0.81 -5.84 -12.52
C THR A 159 -0.31 -6.89 -12.48
N SER A 160 -0.15 -7.94 -11.68
CA SER A 160 -1.11 -9.03 -11.61
C SER A 160 -2.45 -8.58 -11.01
N LEU A 161 -2.42 -7.87 -9.87
CA LEU A 161 -3.62 -7.28 -9.27
C LEU A 161 -4.27 -6.24 -10.19
N TRP A 162 -3.47 -5.48 -10.92
CA TRP A 162 -3.98 -4.53 -11.90
C TRP A 162 -4.73 -5.19 -13.06
N ASN A 163 -4.23 -6.32 -13.55
CA ASN A 163 -4.87 -7.11 -14.59
C ASN A 163 -6.08 -7.92 -14.09
N HIS A 164 -6.36 -7.89 -12.78
CA HIS A 164 -7.42 -8.68 -12.14
C HIS A 164 -7.25 -10.19 -12.28
N GLU A 165 -6.01 -10.67 -12.25
CA GLU A 165 -5.69 -12.10 -12.31
C GLU A 165 -6.06 -12.76 -10.97
N SER A 166 -7.31 -13.23 -10.87
CA SER A 166 -7.86 -13.76 -9.60
C SER A 166 -7.06 -14.92 -9.02
N GLU A 167 -6.44 -15.74 -9.88
CA GLU A 167 -5.60 -16.88 -9.48
C GLU A 167 -4.29 -16.42 -8.80
N GLU A 168 -3.76 -15.27 -9.22
CA GLU A 168 -2.51 -14.71 -8.71
C GLU A 168 -2.73 -13.68 -7.59
N ALA A 169 -3.99 -13.38 -7.27
CA ALA A 169 -4.34 -12.37 -6.28
C ALA A 169 -3.77 -12.68 -4.90
N ALA A 170 -3.85 -13.95 -4.47
CA ALA A 170 -3.34 -14.38 -3.17
C ALA A 170 -1.82 -14.27 -3.07
N VAL A 171 -1.07 -14.76 -4.07
CA VAL A 171 0.39 -14.62 -4.16
C VAL A 171 0.79 -13.14 -4.19
N SER A 172 0.10 -12.33 -4.98
CA SER A 172 0.40 -10.91 -5.11
C SER A 172 0.16 -10.15 -3.81
N LEU A 173 -0.92 -10.46 -3.09
CA LEU A 173 -1.18 -9.90 -1.75
C LEU A 173 -0.14 -10.36 -0.73
N LEU A 174 0.33 -11.62 -0.76
CA LEU A 174 1.44 -12.07 0.10
C LEU A 174 2.72 -11.27 -0.13
N VAL A 175 3.04 -10.94 -1.39
CA VAL A 175 4.19 -10.09 -1.70
C VAL A 175 3.99 -8.67 -1.17
N ILE A 176 2.84 -8.05 -1.44
CA ILE A 176 2.54 -6.68 -1.01
C ILE A 176 2.52 -6.57 0.52
N ILE A 177 1.84 -7.50 1.21
CA ILE A 177 1.76 -7.50 2.68
C ILE A 177 3.17 -7.58 3.27
N GLN A 178 4.01 -8.50 2.82
CA GLN A 178 5.37 -8.66 3.38
C GLN A 178 6.30 -7.50 3.01
N THR A 179 6.21 -6.95 1.80
CA THR A 179 7.12 -5.89 1.33
C THR A 179 6.67 -4.48 1.72
N VAL A 180 5.43 -4.28 2.15
CA VAL A 180 4.91 -2.96 2.51
C VAL A 180 4.47 -2.93 3.96
N PHE A 181 3.53 -3.80 4.36
CA PHE A 181 2.88 -3.70 5.66
C PHE A 181 3.67 -4.37 6.79
N GLU A 182 4.30 -5.52 6.54
CA GLU A 182 5.25 -6.08 7.50
C GLU A 182 6.52 -5.24 7.62
N ALA A 183 6.98 -4.65 6.50
CA ALA A 183 8.07 -3.69 6.54
C ALA A 183 7.71 -2.42 7.36
N ALA A 184 6.43 -2.03 7.39
CA ALA A 184 5.96 -0.98 8.30
C ALA A 184 5.93 -1.44 9.77
N ARG A 185 5.57 -2.69 10.06
CA ARG A 185 5.52 -3.25 11.42
C ARG A 185 6.90 -3.51 12.02
N VAL A 186 7.84 -4.05 11.24
CA VAL A 186 9.14 -4.51 11.70
C VAL A 186 10.25 -3.73 11.02
N GLN A 187 11.15 -3.14 11.80
CA GLN A 187 12.36 -2.52 11.26
C GLN A 187 13.50 -3.54 11.23
N GLY A 188 14.03 -3.81 10.02
CA GLY A 188 15.31 -4.49 9.88
C GLY A 188 16.41 -3.63 10.52
N HIS A 189 17.29 -4.26 11.30
CA HIS A 189 18.46 -3.62 11.88
C HIS A 189 19.56 -3.42 10.83
#